data_AF-A0AAN1BDL5-F1
#
_entry.id   AF-A0AAN1BDL5-F1
#
_cell.length_a   1.000
_cell.length_b   1.000
_cell.length_c   1.000
_cell.angle_alpha   90.00
_cell.angle_beta   90.00
_cell.angle_gamma   90.00
#
_symmetry.space_group_name_H-M   'P 1'
#
loop_
_entity.id
_entity.type
_entity.pdbx_description
1 polymer ?
#
loop_
_entity_poly.entity_id
_entity_poly.type
_entity_poly.pdbx_seq_one_letter_code
_entity_poly.pdbx_strand_id
1 'polypeptide(L)'
;MRRSYRNPQKRSVLLKFPGLVIGAVAFGAAGGWTASDLLASWSASGGSGQSCKIKGNISIETGERIFHVPGQRYYSQTKINPRYGERWFCSEFEAWAAGWRKSKA
;
A
#
# COMPACT_ATOMS: atom_id res chain seq x y z
N MET A 1 -19.90 19.81 24.10
CA MET A 1 -20.69 19.94 22.85
C MET A 1 -20.05 19.08 21.77
N ARG A 2 -20.77 18.06 21.30
CA ARG A 2 -20.31 17.09 20.29
C ARG A 2 -20.74 17.56 18.91
N ARG A 3 -19.80 17.73 17.98
CA ARG A 3 -20.11 18.03 16.57
C ARG A 3 -19.96 16.76 15.75
N SER A 4 -21.09 16.14 15.43
CA SER A 4 -21.19 15.07 14.45
C SER A 4 -20.67 15.54 13.10
N TYR A 5 -19.65 14.87 12.57
CA TYR A 5 -19.28 14.99 11.16
C TYR A 5 -19.69 13.70 10.45
N ARG A 6 -20.88 13.71 9.85
CA ARG A 6 -21.27 12.82 8.75
C ARG A 6 -20.40 13.22 7.57
N ASN A 7 -19.64 12.29 6.98
CA ASN A 7 -19.16 12.48 5.62
C ASN A 7 -19.53 11.25 4.77
N PRO A 8 -20.48 11.39 3.82
CA PRO A 8 -20.85 10.32 2.92
C PRO A 8 -19.74 10.04 1.91
N GLN A 9 -19.41 8.76 1.84
CA GLN A 9 -18.69 8.09 0.76
C GLN A 9 -19.29 8.42 -0.62
N LYS A 10 -18.45 8.25 -1.65
CA LYS A 10 -18.74 8.23 -3.10
C LYS A 10 -18.55 9.55 -3.83
N ARG A 11 -17.29 9.89 -4.12
CA ARG A 11 -16.94 10.47 -5.42
C ARG A 11 -16.57 9.33 -6.34
N SER A 12 -17.54 8.89 -7.13
CA SER A 12 -17.30 8.08 -8.32
C SER A 12 -16.52 8.95 -9.29
N VAL A 13 -15.21 8.74 -9.40
CA VAL A 13 -14.45 9.27 -10.54
C VAL A 13 -14.51 8.19 -11.60
N LEU A 14 -15.64 8.19 -12.32
CA LEU A 14 -15.81 7.45 -13.56
C LEU A 14 -14.90 8.14 -14.58
N LEU A 15 -13.60 7.83 -14.53
CA LEU A 15 -12.61 8.23 -15.54
C LEU A 15 -12.95 7.49 -16.83
N LYS A 16 -13.78 8.18 -17.59
CA LYS A 16 -14.02 8.10 -19.02
C LYS A 16 -12.68 8.22 -19.75
N PHE A 17 -12.09 7.09 -20.12
CA PHE A 17 -11.10 6.99 -21.19
C PHE A 17 -11.42 5.77 -22.06
N PRO A 18 -12.21 5.91 -23.15
CA PRO A 18 -12.25 4.89 -24.18
C PRO A 18 -10.95 5.03 -24.99
N GLY A 19 -10.05 4.07 -24.84
CA GLY A 19 -8.87 3.96 -25.71
C GLY A 19 -7.60 4.57 -25.13
N LEU A 20 -6.91 3.81 -24.28
CA LEU A 20 -5.46 3.89 -24.22
C LEU A 20 -4.90 2.47 -24.04
N VAL A 21 -4.71 1.83 -25.20
CA VAL A 21 -3.67 0.85 -25.56
C VAL A 21 -3.07 0.05 -24.41
N ILE A 22 -3.65 -1.12 -24.10
CA ILE A 22 -2.86 -2.19 -23.49
C ILE A 22 -2.11 -2.86 -24.64
N GLY A 23 -0.80 -2.61 -24.66
CA GLY A 23 0.12 -3.02 -25.71
C GLY A 23 0.00 -4.51 -26.05
N ALA A 24 0.11 -4.77 -27.34
CA ALA A 24 0.17 -6.08 -27.94
C ALA A 24 1.18 -6.99 -27.23
N VAL A 25 0.74 -8.19 -26.86
CA VAL A 25 1.59 -9.32 -26.54
C VAL A 25 2.35 -9.68 -27.82
N ALA A 26 3.61 -9.23 -27.93
CA ALA A 26 4.49 -9.67 -28.99
C ALA A 26 4.96 -11.10 -28.69
N PHE A 27 4.34 -12.07 -29.36
CA PHE A 27 4.92 -13.40 -29.51
C PHE A 27 6.16 -13.30 -30.39
N GLY A 28 7.32 -13.77 -29.91
CA GLY A 28 8.53 -13.85 -30.72
C GLY A 28 9.71 -14.53 -30.02
N ALA A 29 9.76 -15.86 -30.12
CA ALA A 29 10.90 -16.77 -29.90
C ALA A 29 11.47 -16.92 -28.46
N ALA A 30 11.30 -18.14 -27.90
CA ALA A 30 12.00 -18.72 -26.73
C ALA A 30 11.54 -18.39 -25.28
N GLY A 31 10.47 -17.61 -25.04
CA GLY A 31 10.01 -17.40 -23.66
C GLY A 31 8.77 -16.53 -23.54
N GLY A 32 7.61 -17.07 -23.94
CA GLY A 32 6.32 -16.41 -23.74
C GLY A 32 5.87 -16.56 -22.29
N TRP A 33 5.75 -15.44 -21.56
CA TRP A 33 5.12 -15.43 -20.24
C TRP A 33 3.63 -15.65 -20.46
N THR A 34 3.11 -16.78 -20.01
CA THR A 34 1.67 -17.07 -20.07
C THR A 34 0.91 -16.09 -19.19
N ALA A 35 -0.40 -15.93 -19.41
CA ALA A 35 -1.27 -15.20 -18.47
C ALA A 35 -1.15 -15.77 -17.04
N SER A 36 -0.84 -17.06 -16.92
CA SER A 36 -0.52 -17.72 -15.66
C SER A 36 0.80 -17.27 -15.07
N ASP A 37 1.84 -17.01 -15.87
CA ASP A 37 3.13 -16.45 -15.41
C ASP A 37 2.99 -14.98 -15.00
N LEU A 38 2.15 -14.21 -15.70
CA LEU A 38 1.82 -12.84 -15.30
C LEU A 38 0.98 -12.82 -14.01
N LEU A 39 0.02 -13.73 -13.86
CA LEU A 39 -0.76 -13.88 -12.63
C LEU A 39 0.09 -14.41 -11.48
N ALA A 40 1.00 -15.36 -11.72
CA ALA A 40 1.95 -15.86 -10.73
C ALA A 40 2.94 -14.78 -10.32
N SER A 41 3.39 -13.94 -11.25
CA SER A 41 4.23 -12.77 -10.95
C SER A 41 3.46 -11.71 -10.15
N TRP A 42 2.17 -11.51 -10.42
CA TRP A 42 1.29 -10.69 -9.58
C TRP A 42 1.14 -11.32 -8.20
N SER A 43 0.88 -12.63 -8.10
CA SER A 43 0.77 -13.34 -6.82
C SER A 43 2.09 -13.36 -6.04
N ALA A 44 3.23 -13.35 -6.71
CA ALA A 44 4.55 -13.17 -6.09
C ALA A 44 4.78 -11.71 -5.65
N SER A 45 4.25 -10.75 -6.41
CA SER A 45 4.25 -9.32 -6.05
C SER A 45 3.23 -8.99 -4.94
N GLY A 46 2.24 -9.85 -4.74
CA GLY A 46 1.18 -9.79 -3.74
C GLY A 46 1.17 -11.02 -2.83
N GLY A 47 2.36 -11.55 -2.54
CA GLY A 47 2.59 -12.79 -1.81
C GLY A 47 2.07 -12.72 -0.38
N SER A 48 0.82 -13.17 -0.21
CA SER A 48 0.20 -13.54 1.05
C SER A 48 1.05 -14.59 1.77
N GLY A 49 1.83 -14.15 2.76
CA GLY A 49 2.64 -15.03 3.62
C GLY A 49 3.87 -14.36 4.22
N GLN A 50 4.35 -13.26 3.64
CA GLN A 50 5.35 -12.43 4.30
C GLN A 50 4.60 -11.52 5.26
N SER A 51 4.78 -11.74 6.57
CA SER A 51 4.34 -10.77 7.58
C SER A 51 5.02 -9.43 7.27
N CYS A 52 4.33 -8.53 6.57
CA CYS A 52 4.84 -7.21 6.20
C CYS A 52 5.48 -6.57 7.45
N LYS A 53 6.79 -6.32 7.40
CA LYS A 53 7.57 -5.95 8.59
C LYS A 53 7.61 -4.45 8.84
N ILE A 54 7.09 -3.62 7.95
CA ILE A 54 7.12 -2.17 8.13
C ILE A 54 5.81 -1.75 8.78
N LYS A 55 5.92 -1.08 9.93
CA LYS A 55 4.76 -0.68 10.74
C LYS A 55 4.38 0.76 10.46
N GLY A 56 3.22 1.00 9.87
CA GLY A 56 2.67 2.34 9.63
C GLY A 56 1.70 2.80 10.73
N ASN A 57 2.17 3.67 11.63
CA ASN A 57 1.37 4.36 12.65
C ASN A 57 0.84 5.75 12.20
N ILE A 58 -0.33 6.13 12.72
CA ILE A 58 -0.89 7.46 12.55
C ILE A 58 -0.89 8.15 13.91
N SER A 59 -0.21 9.29 14.01
CA SER A 59 -0.24 10.12 15.22
C SER A 59 -1.67 10.63 15.45
N ILE A 60 -2.26 10.32 16.60
CA ILE A 60 -3.63 10.74 16.93
C ILE A 60 -3.68 12.26 17.14
N GLU A 61 -2.59 12.85 17.61
CA GLU A 61 -2.50 14.27 17.93
C GLU A 61 -2.25 15.14 16.69
N THR A 62 -1.38 14.67 15.78
CA THR A 62 -0.95 15.46 14.60
C THR A 62 -1.53 14.96 13.28
N GLY A 63 -2.14 13.76 13.26
CA GLY A 63 -2.62 13.12 12.04
C GLY A 63 -1.51 12.65 11.09
N GLU A 64 -0.26 12.72 11.52
CA GLU A 64 0.89 12.35 10.68
C GLU A 64 0.98 10.85 10.46
N ARG A 65 1.30 10.47 9.22
CA ARG A 65 1.50 9.07 8.79
C ARG A 65 2.97 8.72 8.87
N ILE A 66 3.35 7.91 9.86
CA ILE A 66 4.74 7.59 10.17
C ILE A 66 4.94 6.09 10.05
N PHE A 67 5.91 5.67 9.23
CA PHE A 67 6.28 4.27 9.14
C PHE A 67 7.59 3.98 9.88
N HIS A 68 7.65 2.80 10.49
CA HIS A 68 8.79 2.30 11.23
C HIS A 68 9.33 1.03 10.59
N VAL A 69 10.65 0.96 10.45
CA VAL A 69 11.36 -0.22 9.92
C VAL A 69 11.97 -1.03 11.06
N PRO A 70 12.15 -2.36 10.90
CA PRO A 70 12.88 -3.17 11.86
C PRO A 70 14.27 -2.60 12.17
N GLY A 71 14.66 -2.57 13.44
CA GLY A 71 15.94 -2.01 13.90
C GLY A 71 15.86 -0.57 14.43
N GLN A 72 14.74 0.13 14.25
CA GLN A 72 14.53 1.45 14.89
C GLN A 72 14.14 1.32 16.37
N ARG A 73 14.53 2.29 17.21
CA ARG A 73 14.27 2.27 18.65
C ARG A 73 12.79 2.13 19.01
N TYR A 74 11.92 2.74 18.23
CA TYR A 74 10.48 2.77 18.47
C TYR A 74 9.73 1.64 17.79
N TYR A 75 10.39 0.84 16.94
CA TYR A 75 9.74 -0.21 16.17
C TYR A 75 8.98 -1.21 17.04
N SER A 76 9.59 -1.64 18.16
CA SER A 76 8.98 -2.59 19.10
C SER A 76 7.81 -1.99 19.89
N GLN A 77 7.82 -0.67 20.12
CA GLN A 77 6.79 0.05 20.87
C GLN A 77 5.58 0.36 19.99
N THR A 78 5.81 0.61 18.70
CA THR A 78 4.73 0.88 17.74
C THR A 78 3.85 -0.36 17.58
N LYS A 79 2.60 -0.23 18.00
CA LYS A 79 1.52 -1.19 17.77
C LYS A 79 0.58 -0.62 16.73
N ILE A 80 0.20 -1.45 15.77
CA ILE A 80 -0.65 -1.04 14.65
C ILE A 80 -2.09 -1.40 14.98
N ASN A 81 -2.96 -0.42 14.84
CA ASN A 81 -4.38 -0.53 15.05
C ASN A 81 -5.14 -0.13 13.76
N PRO A 82 -5.60 -1.12 12.98
CA PRO A 82 -6.29 -0.90 11.72
C PRO A 82 -7.53 0.00 11.82
N ARG A 83 -8.14 0.10 13.01
CA ARG A 83 -9.30 0.97 13.24
C ARG A 83 -9.02 2.44 12.97
N TYR A 84 -7.77 2.88 13.17
CA TYR A 84 -7.35 4.26 12.92
C TYR A 84 -6.77 4.46 11.51
N GLY A 85 -6.80 3.43 10.65
CA GLY A 85 -6.22 3.47 9.30
C GLY A 85 -4.71 3.15 9.27
N GLU A 86 -4.15 2.74 10.42
CA GLU A 86 -2.80 2.21 10.54
C GLU A 86 -2.69 0.86 9.81
N ARG A 87 -1.54 0.59 9.21
CA ARG A 87 -1.34 -0.65 8.42
C ARG A 87 0.12 -1.07 8.39
N TRP A 88 0.35 -2.30 7.93
CA TRP A 88 1.69 -2.77 7.63
C TRP A 88 2.01 -2.58 6.15
N PHE A 89 3.29 -2.34 5.87
CA PHE A 89 3.84 -2.26 4.52
C PHE A 89 4.89 -3.34 4.34
N CYS A 90 4.99 -3.86 3.12
CA CYS A 90 5.97 -4.87 2.78
C CYS A 90 7.27 -4.24 2.25
N SER A 91 7.22 -3.00 1.76
CA SER A 91 8.41 -2.23 1.37
C SER A 91 8.35 -0.76 1.83
N GLU A 92 9.52 -0.13 1.99
CA GLU A 92 9.58 1.30 2.31
C GLU A 92 8.96 2.13 1.18
N PHE A 93 9.23 1.73 -0.07
CA PHE A 93 8.67 2.36 -1.27
C PHE A 93 7.13 2.38 -1.25
N GLU A 94 6.49 1.28 -0.87
CA GLU A 94 5.04 1.21 -0.71
C GLU A 94 4.53 2.22 0.33
N ALA A 95 5.23 2.35 1.46
CA ALA A 95 4.88 3.32 2.50
C ALA A 95 5.02 4.77 1.97
N TRP A 96 6.12 5.07 1.27
CA TRP A 96 6.31 6.38 0.63
C TRP A 96 5.23 6.67 -0.42
N ALA A 97 4.92 5.71 -1.30
CA ALA A 97 3.87 5.83 -2.31
C ALA A 97 2.48 6.04 -1.68
N ALA A 98 2.24 5.45 -0.51
CA ALA A 98 1.01 5.67 0.26
C ALA A 98 0.99 7.02 1.03
N GLY A 99 2.04 7.84 0.89
CA GLY A 99 2.17 9.15 1.52
C GLY A 99 2.57 9.10 3.00
N TRP A 100 3.36 8.11 3.39
CA TRP A 100 3.88 7.97 4.75
C TRP A 100 5.31 8.46 4.80
N ARG A 101 5.69 9.09 5.92
CA ARG A 101 7.07 9.51 6.16
C ARG A 101 7.80 8.51 7.05
N LYS A 102 9.11 8.34 6.84
CA LYS A 102 9.95 7.51 7.70
C LYS A 102 10.04 8.09 9.11
N SER A 103 9.97 7.24 10.12
CA SER A 103 10.23 7.64 11.51
C SER A 103 11.66 8.10 11.67
N LYS A 104 11.87 9.17 12.43
CA LYS A 104 13.21 9.63 12.83
C LYS A 104 13.77 8.59 13.80
N ALA A 105 15.02 8.18 13.57
CA ALA A 105 15.69 7.10 14.30
C ALA A 105 15.76 7.37 15.82
#